data_AF-A0A248UCG9-F1
#
_entry.id   AF-A0A248UCG9-F1
#
_cell.length_a   1.000
_cell.length_b   1.000
_cell.length_c   1.000
_cell.angle_alpha   90.00
_cell.angle_beta   90.00
_cell.angle_gamma   90.00
#
_symmetry.space_group_name_H-M   'P 1'
#
loop_
_entity.id
_entity.type
_entity.pdbx_description
1 polymer ?
#
loop_
_entity_poly.entity_id
_entity_poly.type
_entity_poly.pdbx_seq_one_letter_code
_entity_poly.pdbx_strand_id
1 'polypeptide(L)'
;MSNVEINEFHMPISYKERLENDYFDDRSFLSKIVVHQPEIYYAADFIFRQTERSIIVDIGSGNGKKLASIGSTAKKKYAIDFGVNVAFFKEHYPECVTFDLDLENSNRNQLPKIDWKASVVICADVIEHLRSPLGLIDCLKHIYDSGGIIVLSTPDREKLHGYLHDGPPVNPAHVREWTLSELSALFAAHSMKPAFAGYSISDNMKRKKYNSVIILDRAINRNCEDLSISPLGIVSCFNDSDIIEQLSRKHLDSGIDLHFLDNWSNDGTFEILQNLQVEYPSRVTLERFPSEPTTEYVWRAILTRKAEIGFGFMGRWIIHIDSDELRTSPWSDISLSRGLAIAQEYGSSAVEFGVVEYPPLDDDFCGKIDPVEHFTHCYFSKQPSHFLQTKAWLQGSHLIDLSSTGGHHAQFPGKRVFPYRFILDHFPIRSTQHGLKKVLKDRKPRFSQQEVNDLGWHTHYDIVSDGYRFLSLKEFHIEHGADFLVNNVLEIVTDVVLQRMQGRLVFPSNNDF
;
A
#
# COMPACT_ATOMS: atom_id res chain seq x y z
N MET A 1 26.59 17.18 -16.23
CA MET A 1 25.99 15.91 -16.68
C MET A 1 25.60 16.13 -18.14
N SER A 2 26.19 15.39 -19.07
CA SER A 2 25.75 15.41 -20.47
C SER A 2 24.29 14.97 -20.52
N ASN A 3 23.41 15.74 -21.17
CA ASN A 3 22.06 15.29 -21.44
C ASN A 3 22.16 13.98 -22.23
N VAL A 4 21.74 12.86 -21.62
CA VAL A 4 21.62 11.59 -22.34
C VAL A 4 20.51 11.79 -23.36
N GLU A 5 20.84 11.69 -24.65
CA GLU A 5 19.83 11.73 -25.69
C GLU A 5 18.94 10.48 -25.58
N ILE A 6 17.63 10.69 -25.56
CA ILE A 6 16.62 9.65 -25.45
C ILE A 6 15.87 9.48 -26.78
N ASN A 7 15.45 8.26 -27.08
CA ASN A 7 14.61 7.93 -28.22
C ASN A 7 13.12 8.16 -27.91
N GLU A 8 12.25 7.93 -28.90
CA GLU A 8 10.79 8.10 -28.76
C GLU A 8 10.15 7.19 -27.71
N PHE A 9 10.82 6.11 -27.32
CA PHE A 9 10.37 5.17 -26.30
C PHE A 9 10.97 5.46 -24.92
N HIS A 10 11.54 6.66 -24.73
CA HIS A 10 12.15 7.14 -23.48
C HIS A 10 13.32 6.28 -22.98
N MET A 11 14.05 5.63 -23.90
CA MET A 11 15.29 4.90 -23.62
C MET A 11 16.50 5.65 -24.20
N PRO A 12 17.74 5.38 -23.73
CA PRO A 12 18.95 5.90 -24.35
C PRO A 12 18.99 5.59 -25.85
N ILE A 13 19.45 6.53 -26.69
CA ILE A 13 19.63 6.27 -28.13
C ILE A 13 20.57 5.07 -28.40
N SER A 14 21.48 4.76 -27.47
CA SER A 14 22.36 3.61 -27.55
C SER A 14 21.66 2.27 -27.33
N TYR A 15 20.39 2.26 -26.89
CA TYR A 15 19.65 1.04 -26.62
C TYR A 15 19.46 0.22 -27.92
N LYS A 16 19.80 -1.06 -27.88
CA LYS A 16 19.65 -2.01 -28.98
C LYS A 16 18.35 -2.79 -28.80
N GLU A 17 17.46 -2.68 -29.76
CA GLU A 17 16.19 -3.40 -29.80
C GLU A 17 16.27 -4.70 -30.62
N ARG A 18 15.35 -5.63 -30.38
CA ARG A 18 15.18 -6.86 -31.17
C ARG A 18 13.89 -6.83 -31.98
N LEU A 19 13.94 -6.30 -33.22
CA LEU A 19 12.76 -6.22 -34.08
C LEU A 19 12.36 -7.56 -34.73
N GLU A 20 13.30 -8.52 -34.78
CA GLU A 20 13.05 -9.91 -35.17
C GLU A 20 12.94 -10.78 -33.91
N ASN A 21 11.85 -10.62 -33.15
CA ASN A 21 11.58 -11.36 -31.92
C ASN A 21 10.73 -12.62 -32.17
N ASP A 22 10.95 -13.63 -31.33
CA ASP A 22 10.14 -14.85 -31.32
C ASP A 22 8.72 -14.57 -30.80
N TYR A 23 7.72 -15.28 -31.35
CA TYR A 23 6.37 -15.24 -30.79
C TYR A 23 6.34 -15.95 -29.43
N PHE A 24 5.79 -15.28 -28.42
CA PHE A 24 5.65 -15.85 -27.08
C PHE A 24 4.38 -16.71 -26.98
N ASP A 25 4.55 -18.03 -26.81
CA ASP A 25 3.45 -18.99 -26.66
C ASP A 25 3.24 -19.42 -25.20
N ASP A 26 2.26 -18.78 -24.56
CA ASP A 26 1.90 -18.96 -23.15
C ASP A 26 1.30 -20.33 -22.81
N ARG A 27 0.87 -21.11 -23.80
CA ARG A 27 0.26 -22.43 -23.57
C ARG A 27 1.24 -23.40 -22.92
N SER A 28 2.53 -23.23 -23.20
CA SER A 28 3.60 -24.06 -22.64
C SER A 28 3.82 -23.89 -21.12
N PHE A 29 3.18 -22.89 -20.50
CA PHE A 29 3.29 -22.60 -19.06
C PHE A 29 2.06 -23.04 -18.26
N LEU A 30 0.99 -23.52 -18.90
CA LEU A 30 -0.27 -23.88 -18.24
C LEU A 30 -0.09 -24.93 -17.11
N SER A 31 0.79 -25.91 -17.32
CA SER A 31 1.09 -26.99 -16.39
C SER A 31 2.23 -26.68 -15.41
N LYS A 32 2.86 -25.50 -15.52
CA LYS A 32 3.98 -25.14 -14.66
C LYS A 32 3.49 -24.60 -13.31
N ILE A 33 4.21 -24.99 -12.27
CA ILE A 33 4.04 -24.49 -10.89
C ILE A 33 4.47 -23.00 -10.80
N VAL A 34 5.41 -22.61 -11.65
CA VAL A 34 5.90 -21.23 -11.75
C VAL A 34 4.85 -20.38 -12.46
N VAL A 35 4.33 -19.37 -11.76
CA VAL A 35 3.44 -18.35 -12.30
C VAL A 35 4.18 -17.01 -12.31
N HIS A 36 4.23 -16.40 -13.49
CA HIS A 36 4.88 -15.11 -13.72
C HIS A 36 3.95 -13.95 -13.36
N GLN A 37 4.55 -12.92 -12.73
CA GLN A 37 3.90 -11.67 -12.34
C GLN A 37 2.58 -11.82 -11.54
N PRO A 38 2.44 -12.77 -10.59
CA PRO A 38 1.14 -13.10 -9.99
C PRO A 38 0.55 -11.95 -9.17
N GLU A 39 1.38 -11.10 -8.57
CA GLU A 39 0.94 -10.02 -7.70
C GLU A 39 0.24 -8.88 -8.44
N ILE A 40 0.43 -8.77 -9.75
CA ILE A 40 -0.22 -7.76 -10.57
C ILE A 40 -1.73 -8.00 -10.62
N TYR A 41 -2.12 -9.27 -10.73
CA TYR A 41 -3.52 -9.69 -10.74
C TYR A 41 -4.18 -9.48 -9.37
N TYR A 42 -3.48 -9.79 -8.28
CA TYR A 42 -3.98 -9.56 -6.93
C TYR A 42 -4.04 -8.07 -6.56
N ALA A 43 -3.08 -7.26 -6.99
CA ALA A 43 -3.13 -5.82 -6.85
C ALA A 43 -4.33 -5.22 -7.62
N ALA A 44 -4.57 -5.68 -8.86
CA ALA A 44 -5.74 -5.28 -9.63
C ALA A 44 -7.06 -5.73 -8.98
N ASP A 45 -7.13 -6.94 -8.42
CA ASP A 45 -8.29 -7.42 -7.67
C ASP A 45 -8.59 -6.59 -6.42
N PHE A 46 -7.54 -6.21 -5.67
CA PHE A 46 -7.67 -5.30 -4.54
C PHE A 46 -8.26 -3.95 -4.95
N ILE A 47 -7.66 -3.30 -5.96
CA ILE A 47 -8.13 -2.01 -6.48
C ILE A 47 -9.56 -2.14 -6.99
N PHE A 48 -9.88 -3.23 -7.70
CA PHE A 48 -11.21 -3.54 -8.20
C PHE A 48 -12.25 -3.56 -7.08
N ARG A 49 -11.96 -4.28 -5.99
CA ARG A 49 -12.85 -4.34 -4.81
C ARG A 49 -12.97 -3.00 -4.10
N GLN A 50 -11.85 -2.30 -3.88
CA GLN A 50 -11.84 -1.02 -3.16
C GLN A 50 -12.52 0.12 -3.92
N THR A 51 -12.50 0.07 -5.25
CA THR A 51 -13.16 1.07 -6.10
C THR A 51 -14.61 0.73 -6.43
N GLU A 52 -15.13 -0.41 -5.93
CA GLU A 52 -16.47 -0.93 -6.20
C GLU A 52 -16.81 -1.02 -7.69
N ARG A 53 -15.76 -1.21 -8.51
CA ARG A 53 -15.90 -1.40 -9.95
C ARG A 53 -16.54 -2.75 -10.24
N SER A 54 -17.04 -2.92 -11.47
CA SER A 54 -17.83 -4.13 -11.81
C SER A 54 -17.26 -4.95 -12.96
N ILE A 55 -16.23 -4.43 -13.63
CA ILE A 55 -15.56 -5.06 -14.76
C ILE A 55 -14.07 -5.23 -14.46
N ILE A 56 -13.52 -6.40 -14.77
CA ILE A 56 -12.07 -6.63 -14.88
C ILE A 56 -11.72 -6.95 -16.32
N VAL A 57 -10.64 -6.37 -16.83
CA VAL A 57 -10.13 -6.61 -18.19
C VAL A 57 -8.67 -7.02 -18.10
N ASP A 58 -8.28 -8.09 -18.79
CA ASP A 58 -6.89 -8.49 -18.97
C ASP A 58 -6.49 -8.28 -20.44
N ILE A 59 -5.49 -7.42 -20.68
CA ILE A 59 -4.92 -7.13 -21.99
C ILE A 59 -3.60 -7.90 -22.07
N GLY A 60 -3.48 -8.77 -23.07
CA GLY A 60 -2.41 -9.79 -23.11
C GLY A 60 -2.69 -10.93 -22.13
N SER A 61 -3.93 -11.44 -22.15
CA SER A 61 -4.42 -12.42 -21.17
C SER A 61 -3.74 -13.80 -21.20
N GLY A 62 -3.00 -14.10 -22.27
CA GLY A 62 -2.30 -15.36 -22.49
C GLY A 62 -3.26 -16.55 -22.42
N ASN A 63 -2.92 -17.53 -21.58
CA ASN A 63 -3.75 -18.71 -21.36
C ASN A 63 -4.97 -18.49 -20.44
N GLY A 64 -5.12 -17.30 -19.84
CA GLY A 64 -6.28 -16.93 -19.02
C GLY A 64 -6.29 -17.40 -17.56
N LYS A 65 -5.35 -18.26 -17.16
CA LYS A 65 -5.31 -18.82 -15.79
C LYS A 65 -5.27 -17.75 -14.71
N LYS A 66 -4.52 -16.66 -14.93
CA LYS A 66 -4.34 -15.56 -13.97
C LYS A 66 -5.60 -14.69 -13.85
N LEU A 67 -6.31 -14.41 -14.95
CA LEU A 67 -7.58 -13.66 -14.91
C LEU A 67 -8.69 -14.46 -14.22
N ALA A 68 -8.74 -15.78 -14.47
CA ALA A 68 -9.74 -16.66 -13.88
C ALA A 68 -9.67 -16.68 -12.34
N SER A 69 -8.47 -16.58 -11.76
CA SER A 69 -8.24 -16.68 -10.31
C SER A 69 -8.64 -15.45 -9.48
N ILE A 70 -8.99 -14.33 -10.13
CA ILE A 70 -9.33 -13.06 -9.46
C ILE A 70 -10.74 -12.59 -9.82
N GLY A 71 -11.23 -11.50 -9.22
CA GLY A 71 -12.49 -10.88 -9.62
C GLY A 71 -13.72 -11.73 -9.30
N SER A 72 -13.74 -12.36 -8.13
CA SER A 72 -14.87 -13.20 -7.71
C SER A 72 -16.20 -12.43 -7.60
N THR A 73 -16.14 -11.11 -7.41
CA THR A 73 -17.30 -10.20 -7.37
C THR A 73 -17.53 -9.46 -8.70
N ALA A 74 -16.74 -9.74 -9.74
CA ALA A 74 -16.89 -9.10 -11.03
C ALA A 74 -18.19 -9.49 -11.73
N LYS A 75 -18.92 -8.51 -12.25
CA LYS A 75 -20.09 -8.76 -13.11
C LYS A 75 -19.67 -9.30 -14.47
N LYS A 76 -18.52 -8.84 -14.97
CA LYS A 76 -17.92 -9.30 -16.22
C LYS A 76 -16.40 -9.32 -16.11
N LYS A 77 -15.81 -10.35 -16.71
CA LYS A 77 -14.38 -10.44 -16.98
C LYS A 77 -14.16 -10.46 -18.48
N TYR A 78 -13.24 -9.64 -18.96
CA TYR A 78 -12.88 -9.57 -20.36
C TYR A 78 -11.42 -9.95 -20.56
N ALA A 79 -11.16 -10.74 -21.59
CA ALA A 79 -9.82 -11.13 -22.01
C ALA A 79 -9.58 -10.58 -23.42
N ILE A 80 -8.51 -9.81 -23.60
CA ILE A 80 -8.10 -9.26 -24.89
C ILE A 80 -6.74 -9.86 -25.22
N ASP A 81 -6.68 -10.62 -26.29
CA ASP A 81 -5.46 -11.27 -26.78
C ASP A 81 -5.55 -11.45 -28.30
N PHE A 82 -4.61 -12.14 -28.93
CA PHE A 82 -4.70 -12.44 -30.35
C PHE A 82 -4.38 -13.90 -30.69
N GLY A 83 -4.95 -14.38 -31.80
CA GLY A 83 -4.60 -15.69 -32.37
C GLY A 83 -4.87 -16.89 -31.46
N VAL A 84 -3.85 -17.73 -31.24
CA VAL A 84 -4.01 -19.05 -30.60
C VAL A 84 -4.43 -18.97 -29.13
N ASN A 85 -4.07 -17.88 -28.43
CA ASN A 85 -4.42 -17.65 -27.04
C ASN A 85 -5.94 -17.44 -26.87
N VAL A 86 -6.55 -16.69 -27.79
CA VAL A 86 -8.00 -16.43 -27.80
C VAL A 86 -8.80 -17.72 -27.92
N ALA A 87 -8.38 -18.62 -28.82
CA ALA A 87 -9.03 -19.91 -29.01
C ALA A 87 -8.93 -20.78 -27.74
N PHE A 88 -7.74 -20.82 -27.14
CA PHE A 88 -7.48 -21.56 -25.90
C PHE A 88 -8.34 -21.03 -24.74
N PHE A 89 -8.39 -19.70 -24.57
CA PHE A 89 -9.17 -19.04 -23.52
C PHE A 89 -10.66 -19.40 -23.63
N LYS A 90 -11.25 -19.26 -24.82
CA LYS A 90 -12.67 -19.55 -25.06
C LYS A 90 -13.06 -20.98 -24.72
N GLU A 91 -12.14 -21.94 -24.89
CA GLU A 91 -12.37 -23.34 -24.56
C GLU A 91 -12.34 -23.59 -23.04
N HIS A 92 -11.40 -22.96 -22.31
CA HIS A 92 -11.14 -23.27 -20.90
C HIS A 92 -11.88 -22.37 -19.90
N TYR A 93 -12.27 -21.16 -20.31
CA TYR A 93 -12.89 -20.15 -19.45
C TYR A 93 -14.10 -19.48 -20.14
N PRO A 94 -15.14 -20.25 -20.49
CA PRO A 94 -16.30 -19.76 -21.25
C PRO A 94 -17.13 -18.71 -20.52
N GLU A 95 -16.92 -18.53 -19.21
CA GLU A 95 -17.55 -17.49 -18.39
C GLU A 95 -16.97 -16.09 -18.62
N CYS A 96 -15.78 -15.99 -19.22
CA CYS A 96 -15.18 -14.71 -19.60
C CYS A 96 -15.51 -14.35 -21.05
N VAL A 97 -15.55 -13.05 -21.34
CA VAL A 97 -15.77 -12.57 -22.71
C VAL A 97 -14.42 -12.27 -23.37
N THR A 98 -14.05 -13.06 -24.38
CA THR A 98 -12.76 -12.91 -25.07
C THR A 98 -12.88 -12.13 -26.38
N PHE A 99 -11.94 -11.22 -26.63
CA PHE A 99 -11.79 -10.46 -27.88
C PHE A 99 -10.44 -10.76 -28.53
N ASP A 100 -10.46 -10.87 -29.87
CA ASP A 100 -9.27 -11.05 -30.70
C ASP A 100 -8.81 -9.67 -31.20
N LEU A 101 -7.69 -9.19 -30.69
CA LEU A 101 -7.12 -7.88 -30.99
C LEU A 101 -5.59 -7.94 -30.96
N ASP A 102 -4.98 -7.70 -32.13
CA ASP A 102 -3.53 -7.51 -32.26
C ASP A 102 -3.14 -6.14 -31.69
N LEU A 103 -2.47 -6.13 -30.54
CA LEU A 103 -2.08 -4.92 -29.81
C LEU A 103 -0.97 -4.11 -30.50
N GLU A 104 -0.23 -4.70 -31.45
CA GLU A 104 0.82 -4.01 -32.22
C GLU A 104 0.20 -3.18 -33.36
N ASN A 105 -0.76 -3.77 -34.08
CA ASN A 105 -1.37 -3.17 -35.27
C ASN A 105 -2.76 -2.56 -35.03
N SER A 106 -3.17 -2.42 -33.78
CA SER A 106 -4.44 -1.80 -33.40
C SER A 106 -4.29 -0.40 -32.80
N ASN A 107 -5.42 0.26 -32.62
CA ASN A 107 -5.57 1.54 -31.96
C ASN A 107 -6.91 1.59 -31.21
N ARG A 108 -7.15 2.71 -30.52
CA ARG A 108 -8.37 2.94 -29.71
C ARG A 108 -9.69 2.64 -30.42
N ASN A 109 -9.78 2.77 -31.75
CA ASN A 109 -11.03 2.57 -32.48
C ASN A 109 -11.40 1.09 -32.65
N GLN A 110 -10.43 0.18 -32.46
CA GLN A 110 -10.63 -1.26 -32.53
C GLN A 110 -10.88 -1.89 -31.16
N LEU A 111 -10.78 -1.11 -30.07
CA LEU A 111 -11.10 -1.60 -28.74
C LEU A 111 -12.57 -2.06 -28.66
N PRO A 112 -12.85 -3.15 -27.93
CA PRO A 112 -14.22 -3.58 -27.69
C PRO A 112 -14.99 -2.52 -26.90
N LYS A 113 -16.31 -2.47 -27.11
CA LYS A 113 -17.20 -1.60 -26.35
C LYS A 113 -17.36 -2.13 -24.92
N ILE A 114 -16.49 -1.67 -24.03
CA ILE A 114 -16.50 -1.95 -22.60
C ILE A 114 -16.75 -0.62 -21.85
N ASP A 115 -17.48 -0.68 -20.74
CA ASP A 115 -17.60 0.48 -19.84
C ASP A 115 -16.30 0.65 -19.04
N TRP A 116 -15.35 1.37 -19.63
CA TRP A 116 -14.02 1.58 -19.05
C TRP A 116 -14.05 2.29 -17.70
N LYS A 117 -15.04 3.16 -17.45
CA LYS A 117 -15.22 3.82 -16.16
C LYS A 117 -15.60 2.83 -15.05
N ALA A 118 -16.16 1.68 -15.39
CA ALA A 118 -16.46 0.61 -14.46
C ALA A 118 -15.38 -0.48 -14.42
N SER A 119 -14.24 -0.29 -15.10
CA SER A 119 -13.20 -1.29 -15.31
C SER A 119 -11.92 -1.07 -14.50
N VAL A 120 -11.33 -2.15 -13.99
CA VAL A 120 -9.89 -2.23 -13.68
C VAL A 120 -9.24 -3.09 -14.77
N VAL A 121 -8.13 -2.62 -15.31
CA VAL A 121 -7.44 -3.22 -16.46
C VAL A 121 -6.05 -3.69 -16.05
N ILE A 122 -5.71 -4.91 -16.42
CA ILE A 122 -4.41 -5.52 -16.24
C ILE A 122 -3.70 -5.52 -17.60
N CYS A 123 -2.44 -5.11 -17.62
CA CYS A 123 -1.58 -5.16 -18.81
C CYS A 123 -0.19 -5.60 -18.33
N ALA A 124 0.00 -6.91 -18.15
CA ALA A 124 1.18 -7.47 -17.50
C ALA A 124 1.92 -8.41 -18.45
N ASP A 125 3.22 -8.19 -18.63
CA ASP A 125 4.08 -9.03 -19.49
C ASP A 125 3.69 -8.93 -20.99
N VAL A 126 3.58 -7.70 -21.50
CA VAL A 126 3.00 -7.42 -22.84
C VAL A 126 3.85 -6.45 -23.65
N ILE A 127 4.10 -5.26 -23.12
CA ILE A 127 4.67 -4.13 -23.87
C ILE A 127 6.07 -4.44 -24.43
N GLU A 128 6.83 -5.28 -23.73
CA GLU A 128 8.17 -5.73 -24.11
C GLU A 128 8.19 -6.61 -25.37
N HIS A 129 7.06 -7.25 -25.71
CA HIS A 129 6.96 -8.14 -26.86
C HIS A 129 6.61 -7.41 -28.17
N LEU A 130 6.19 -6.15 -28.08
CA LEU A 130 5.71 -5.38 -29.23
C LEU A 130 6.87 -4.68 -29.95
N ARG A 131 6.97 -4.90 -31.27
CA ARG A 131 7.90 -4.19 -32.16
C ARG A 131 7.59 -2.71 -32.20
N SER A 132 6.31 -2.36 -32.17
CA SER A 132 5.84 -1.00 -31.91
C SER A 132 4.82 -1.00 -30.77
N PRO A 133 5.14 -0.39 -29.60
CA PRO A 133 4.20 -0.31 -28.49
C PRO A 133 3.15 0.80 -28.68
N LEU A 134 3.21 1.58 -29.77
CA LEU A 134 2.35 2.76 -29.96
C LEU A 134 0.85 2.41 -30.05
N GLY A 135 0.51 1.28 -30.66
CA GLY A 135 -0.88 0.81 -30.73
C GLY A 135 -1.46 0.51 -29.35
N LEU A 136 -0.72 -0.27 -28.54
CA LEU A 136 -1.04 -0.53 -27.14
C LEU A 136 -1.16 0.76 -26.33
N ILE A 137 -0.19 1.68 -26.45
CA ILE A 137 -0.21 2.96 -25.71
C ILE A 137 -1.44 3.79 -26.08
N ASP A 138 -1.85 3.82 -27.37
CA ASP A 138 -3.06 4.52 -27.81
C ASP A 138 -4.33 3.90 -27.19
N CYS A 139 -4.40 2.57 -27.16
CA CYS A 139 -5.47 1.84 -26.49
C CYS A 139 -5.54 2.14 -24.99
N LEU A 140 -4.40 2.04 -24.28
CA LEU A 140 -4.31 2.33 -22.85
C LEU A 140 -4.65 3.79 -22.54
N LYS A 141 -4.24 4.73 -23.41
CA LYS A 141 -4.61 6.15 -23.28
C LYS A 141 -6.11 6.36 -23.36
N HIS A 142 -6.78 5.70 -24.30
CA HIS A 142 -8.24 5.77 -24.41
C HIS A 142 -8.94 5.20 -23.18
N ILE A 143 -8.46 4.06 -22.66
CA ILE A 143 -8.98 3.43 -21.45
C ILE A 143 -8.81 4.37 -20.25
N TYR A 144 -7.61 4.92 -20.05
CA TYR A 144 -7.29 5.88 -19.00
C TYR A 144 -8.19 7.13 -19.09
N ASP A 145 -8.28 7.74 -20.27
CA ASP A 145 -9.14 8.91 -20.52
C ASP A 145 -10.63 8.59 -20.29
N SER A 146 -11.05 7.36 -20.53
CA SER A 146 -12.41 6.91 -20.26
C SER A 146 -12.67 6.58 -18.78
N GLY A 147 -11.67 6.74 -17.92
CA GLY A 147 -11.76 6.52 -16.48
C GLY A 147 -11.42 5.11 -16.02
N GLY A 148 -10.81 4.28 -16.87
CA GLY A 148 -10.25 2.99 -16.47
C GLY A 148 -9.03 3.15 -15.58
N ILE A 149 -8.89 2.26 -14.60
CA ILE A 149 -7.68 2.15 -13.78
C ILE A 149 -6.84 1.02 -14.36
N ILE A 150 -5.56 1.29 -14.65
CA ILE A 150 -4.67 0.33 -15.31
C ILE A 150 -3.55 -0.06 -14.35
N VAL A 151 -3.34 -1.35 -14.15
CA VAL A 151 -2.15 -1.91 -13.50
C VAL A 151 -1.29 -2.52 -14.61
N LEU A 152 -0.16 -1.87 -14.91
CA LEU A 152 0.75 -2.26 -15.97
C LEU A 152 2.07 -2.73 -15.38
N SER A 153 2.62 -3.80 -15.94
CA SER A 153 3.94 -4.28 -15.55
C SER A 153 4.71 -4.92 -16.70
N THR A 154 6.03 -4.84 -16.60
CA THR A 154 6.98 -5.39 -17.57
C THR A 154 8.30 -5.71 -16.85
N PRO A 155 9.12 -6.65 -17.34
CA PRO A 155 10.42 -6.92 -16.76
C PRO A 155 11.31 -5.67 -16.75
N ASP A 156 11.97 -5.40 -15.61
CA ASP A 156 12.87 -4.26 -15.47
C ASP A 156 14.30 -4.62 -15.91
N ARG A 157 14.80 -3.89 -16.90
CA ARG A 157 16.12 -4.13 -17.51
C ARG A 157 17.25 -4.14 -16.50
N GLU A 158 17.31 -3.14 -15.62
CA GLU A 158 18.43 -3.00 -14.68
C GLU A 158 18.35 -4.05 -13.58
N LYS A 159 17.15 -4.39 -13.12
CA LYS A 159 16.97 -5.46 -12.13
C LYS A 159 17.31 -6.84 -12.70
N LEU A 160 17.04 -7.09 -13.99
CA LEU A 160 17.36 -8.35 -14.66
C LEU A 160 18.83 -8.48 -15.04
N HIS A 161 19.44 -7.41 -15.55
CA HIS A 161 20.71 -7.50 -16.27
C HIS A 161 21.81 -6.58 -15.72
N GLY A 162 21.46 -5.65 -14.82
CA GLY A 162 22.35 -4.62 -14.29
C GLY A 162 22.37 -3.34 -15.13
N TYR A 163 22.87 -2.26 -14.53
CA TYR A 163 22.84 -0.89 -15.08
C TYR A 163 23.63 -0.68 -16.39
N LEU A 164 24.49 -1.63 -16.77
CA LEU A 164 25.29 -1.57 -18.00
C LEU A 164 24.60 -2.22 -19.21
N HIS A 165 23.44 -2.83 -19.02
CA HIS A 165 22.75 -3.52 -20.11
C HIS A 165 22.09 -2.52 -21.07
N ASP A 166 22.56 -2.47 -22.32
CA ASP A 166 22.07 -1.59 -23.38
C ASP A 166 21.20 -2.32 -24.41
N GLY A 167 20.71 -3.52 -24.09
CA GLY A 167 19.96 -4.37 -25.01
C GLY A 167 20.85 -5.12 -26.03
N PRO A 168 20.24 -5.95 -26.89
CA PRO A 168 18.84 -6.37 -26.85
C PRO A 168 18.56 -7.26 -25.64
N PRO A 169 17.28 -7.43 -25.26
CA PRO A 169 16.88 -8.37 -24.23
C PRO A 169 17.46 -9.78 -24.44
N VAL A 170 17.80 -10.45 -23.33
CA VAL A 170 18.29 -11.83 -23.34
C VAL A 170 17.17 -12.81 -23.74
N ASN A 171 15.93 -12.52 -23.34
CA ASN A 171 14.77 -13.29 -23.80
C ASN A 171 14.53 -12.99 -25.29
N PRO A 172 14.60 -13.97 -26.20
CA PRO A 172 14.42 -13.73 -27.64
C PRO A 172 13.00 -13.29 -28.02
N ALA A 173 12.01 -13.48 -27.13
CA ALA A 173 10.65 -12.99 -27.35
C ALA A 173 10.48 -11.48 -27.07
N HIS A 174 11.43 -10.85 -26.35
CA HIS A 174 11.37 -9.44 -25.99
C HIS A 174 12.06 -8.58 -27.05
N VAL A 175 11.42 -7.48 -27.41
CA VAL A 175 11.93 -6.42 -28.28
C VAL A 175 12.69 -5.38 -27.46
N ARG A 176 12.09 -4.92 -26.35
CA ARG A 176 12.59 -3.85 -25.47
C ARG A 176 12.28 -4.16 -24.00
N GLU A 177 13.17 -3.75 -23.11
CA GLU A 177 13.00 -3.81 -21.65
C GLU A 177 13.38 -2.44 -21.07
N TRP A 178 12.45 -1.83 -20.35
CA TRP A 178 12.60 -0.51 -19.76
C TRP A 178 13.14 -0.61 -18.33
N THR A 179 13.79 0.44 -17.86
CA THR A 179 13.86 0.69 -16.41
C THR A 179 12.55 1.28 -15.92
N LEU A 180 12.30 1.23 -14.61
CA LEU A 180 11.14 1.88 -13.99
C LEU A 180 11.01 3.36 -14.35
N SER A 181 12.13 4.09 -14.39
CA SER A 181 12.13 5.53 -14.69
C SER A 181 11.82 5.80 -16.15
N GLU A 182 12.35 5.00 -17.08
CA GLU A 182 12.06 5.10 -18.52
C GLU A 182 10.60 4.75 -18.81
N LEU A 183 10.08 3.67 -18.21
CA LEU A 183 8.68 3.28 -18.33
C LEU A 183 7.74 4.38 -17.81
N SER A 184 8.04 4.92 -16.62
CA SER A 184 7.25 6.00 -16.03
C SER A 184 7.27 7.26 -16.90
N ALA A 185 8.44 7.60 -17.46
CA ALA A 185 8.60 8.75 -18.35
C ALA A 185 7.85 8.57 -19.68
N LEU A 186 7.87 7.37 -20.26
CA LEU A 186 7.10 7.03 -21.47
C LEU A 186 5.62 7.30 -21.26
N PHE A 187 5.02 6.73 -20.23
CA PHE A 187 3.59 6.93 -19.96
C PHE A 187 3.25 8.38 -19.59
N ALA A 188 4.13 9.07 -18.84
CA ALA A 188 3.96 10.48 -18.53
C ALA A 188 3.98 11.36 -19.80
N ALA A 189 4.85 11.09 -20.76
CA ALA A 189 4.91 11.81 -22.04
C ALA A 189 3.65 11.61 -22.89
N HIS A 190 3.02 10.44 -22.78
CA HIS A 190 1.70 10.16 -23.35
C HIS A 190 0.53 10.67 -22.47
N SER A 191 0.78 11.60 -21.55
CA SER A 191 -0.22 12.20 -20.66
C SER A 191 -0.94 11.19 -19.74
N MET A 192 -0.26 10.11 -19.37
CA MET A 192 -0.67 9.13 -18.36
C MET A 192 0.35 9.11 -17.23
N LYS A 193 0.29 10.11 -16.34
CA LYS A 193 1.22 10.16 -15.20
C LYS A 193 0.90 9.01 -14.22
N PRO A 194 1.87 8.16 -13.87
CA PRO A 194 1.63 7.10 -12.90
C PRO A 194 1.18 7.63 -11.53
N ALA A 195 0.07 7.10 -11.03
CA ALA A 195 -0.38 7.30 -9.66
C ALA A 195 0.57 6.60 -8.67
N PHE A 196 1.16 5.48 -9.07
CA PHE A 196 2.21 4.76 -8.35
C PHE A 196 3.18 4.11 -9.32
N ALA A 197 4.45 3.99 -8.93
CA ALA A 197 5.49 3.33 -9.71
C ALA A 197 6.46 2.63 -8.74
N GLY A 198 6.83 1.38 -9.02
CA GLY A 198 7.74 0.61 -8.18
C GLY A 198 8.03 -0.78 -8.75
N TYR A 199 8.40 -1.71 -7.87
CA TYR A 199 8.77 -3.06 -8.26
C TYR A 199 7.82 -4.13 -7.72
N SER A 200 7.61 -5.19 -8.49
CA SER A 200 6.87 -6.39 -8.10
C SER A 200 7.69 -7.65 -8.32
N ILE A 201 7.26 -8.77 -7.71
CA ILE A 201 7.95 -10.05 -7.91
C ILE A 201 7.81 -10.55 -9.36
N SER A 202 8.87 -11.19 -9.88
CA SER A 202 8.91 -11.80 -11.20
C SER A 202 8.04 -13.06 -11.30
N ASP A 203 8.05 -13.86 -10.24
CA ASP A 203 7.37 -15.15 -10.18
C ASP A 203 7.09 -15.57 -8.73
N ASN A 204 6.12 -16.48 -8.57
CA ASN A 204 5.69 -16.99 -7.26
C ASN A 204 6.72 -17.85 -6.52
N MET A 205 7.79 -18.33 -7.17
CA MET A 205 8.75 -19.26 -6.57
C MET A 205 10.01 -18.54 -6.05
N LYS A 206 10.75 -17.85 -6.92
CA LYS A 206 11.96 -17.09 -6.60
C LYS A 206 11.63 -15.75 -5.94
N ARG A 207 10.48 -15.16 -6.29
CA ARG A 207 9.93 -13.94 -5.70
C ARG A 207 10.90 -12.75 -5.71
N LYS A 208 11.77 -12.67 -6.72
CA LYS A 208 12.69 -11.56 -6.90
C LYS A 208 11.94 -10.37 -7.49
N LYS A 209 12.18 -9.17 -6.96
CA LYS A 209 11.51 -7.93 -7.41
C LYS A 209 12.16 -7.37 -8.68
N TYR A 210 11.97 -8.08 -9.80
CA TYR A 210 12.61 -7.79 -11.09
C TYR A 210 11.67 -7.21 -12.14
N ASN A 211 10.41 -6.94 -11.78
CA ASN A 211 9.46 -6.33 -12.70
C ASN A 211 9.16 -4.91 -12.26
N SER A 212 9.14 -4.00 -13.23
CA SER A 212 8.58 -2.67 -13.05
C SER A 212 7.06 -2.75 -13.08
N VAL A 213 6.41 -2.05 -12.16
CA VAL A 213 4.95 -1.90 -12.11
C VAL A 213 4.59 -0.42 -12.00
N ILE A 214 3.61 -0.01 -12.80
CA ILE A 214 2.96 1.30 -12.70
C ILE A 214 1.45 1.14 -12.55
N ILE A 215 0.84 1.98 -11.72
CA ILE A 215 -0.61 2.08 -11.59
C ILE A 215 -1.02 3.43 -12.20
N LEU A 216 -1.86 3.39 -13.22
CA LEU A 216 -2.41 4.56 -13.88
C LEU A 216 -3.86 4.76 -13.41
N ASP A 217 -4.07 5.78 -12.59
CA ASP A 217 -5.39 6.20 -12.15
C ASP A 217 -5.51 7.72 -12.30
N ARG A 218 -6.36 8.15 -13.23
CA ARG A 218 -6.54 9.58 -13.54
C ARG A 218 -7.25 10.37 -12.44
N ALA A 219 -7.92 9.70 -11.52
CA ALA A 219 -8.58 10.35 -10.40
C ALA A 219 -7.61 10.70 -9.26
N ILE A 220 -6.36 10.21 -9.32
CA ILE A 220 -5.30 10.61 -8.38
C ILE A 220 -4.67 11.93 -8.84
N ASN A 221 -5.22 13.04 -8.32
CA ASN A 221 -4.69 14.37 -8.57
C ASN A 221 -3.67 14.79 -7.51
N ARG A 222 -2.38 14.53 -7.74
CA ARG A 222 -1.30 14.96 -6.83
C ARG A 222 -1.11 16.49 -6.73
N ASN A 223 -1.75 17.25 -7.63
CA ASN A 223 -1.73 18.71 -7.66
C ASN A 223 -3.05 19.31 -7.13
N CYS A 224 -3.77 18.59 -6.27
CA CYS A 224 -5.01 19.05 -5.64
C CYS A 224 -4.85 20.39 -4.89
N GLU A 225 -5.93 20.96 -4.38
CA GLU A 225 -5.82 22.04 -3.38
C GLU A 225 -5.56 21.44 -1.99
N ASP A 226 -4.89 22.20 -1.12
CA ASP A 226 -4.71 21.78 0.27
C ASP A 226 -6.04 21.75 1.01
N LEU A 227 -6.11 20.96 2.08
CA LEU A 227 -7.27 20.98 2.96
C LEU A 227 -7.43 22.38 3.58
N SER A 228 -8.66 22.88 3.60
CA SER A 228 -9.00 24.16 4.24
C SER A 228 -8.87 24.13 5.75
N ILE A 229 -8.92 22.92 6.36
CA ILE A 229 -8.75 22.69 7.79
C ILE A 229 -7.71 21.58 7.93
N SER A 230 -6.62 21.86 8.67
CA SER A 230 -5.60 20.85 8.98
C SER A 230 -6.24 19.62 9.64
N PRO A 231 -5.88 18.38 9.26
CA PRO A 231 -6.35 17.19 9.96
C PRO A 231 -5.99 17.21 11.46
N LEU A 232 -6.73 16.45 12.27
CA LEU A 232 -6.48 16.25 13.70
C LEU A 232 -6.09 14.80 14.00
N GLY A 233 -4.88 14.57 14.48
CA GLY A 233 -4.47 13.32 15.10
C GLY A 233 -4.86 13.28 16.57
N ILE A 234 -5.59 12.24 16.99
CA ILE A 234 -5.93 12.01 18.39
C ILE A 234 -5.06 10.88 18.93
N VAL A 235 -4.07 11.26 19.72
CA VAL A 235 -2.98 10.39 20.20
C VAL A 235 -3.31 9.92 21.61
N SER A 236 -3.31 8.60 21.85
CA SER A 236 -3.28 8.07 23.23
C SER A 236 -1.86 7.71 23.61
N CYS A 237 -1.46 8.05 24.83
CA CYS A 237 -0.12 7.83 25.31
C CYS A 237 -0.10 7.31 26.75
N PHE A 238 0.87 6.43 27.02
CA PHE A 238 1.22 6.01 28.37
C PHE A 238 2.68 5.55 28.42
N ASN A 239 3.52 6.33 29.08
CA ASN A 239 4.94 6.03 29.28
C ASN A 239 5.72 5.78 27.97
N ASP A 240 5.73 6.75 27.06
CA ASP A 240 6.50 6.70 25.80
C ASP A 240 7.38 7.96 25.65
N SER A 241 7.99 8.42 26.74
CA SER A 241 8.83 9.63 26.75
C SER A 241 10.09 9.52 25.87
N ASP A 242 10.43 8.29 25.46
CA ASP A 242 11.55 7.97 24.60
C ASP A 242 11.30 8.24 23.10
N ILE A 243 10.04 8.40 22.69
CA ILE A 243 9.66 8.47 21.26
C ILE A 243 8.60 9.53 20.93
N ILE A 244 7.74 9.88 21.90
CA ILE A 244 6.55 10.69 21.66
C ILE A 244 6.87 12.06 21.06
N GLU A 245 7.97 12.70 21.45
CA GLU A 245 8.33 14.04 20.96
C GLU A 245 8.63 14.01 19.47
N GLN A 246 9.54 13.12 19.06
CA GLN A 246 10.03 13.03 17.69
C GLN A 246 8.90 12.66 16.72
N LEU A 247 8.05 11.69 17.09
CA LEU A 247 6.91 11.30 16.24
C LEU A 247 5.86 12.42 16.17
N SER A 248 5.61 13.13 17.27
CA SER A 248 4.66 14.25 17.28
C SER A 248 5.12 15.38 16.36
N ARG A 249 6.41 15.73 16.38
CA ARG A 249 6.97 16.76 15.49
C ARG A 249 6.83 16.37 14.01
N LYS A 250 7.08 15.11 13.65
CA LYS A 250 6.86 14.62 12.27
C LYS A 250 5.39 14.70 11.82
N HIS A 251 4.43 14.45 12.70
CA HIS A 251 3.01 14.66 12.39
C HIS A 251 2.71 16.16 12.20
N LEU A 252 3.23 17.03 13.07
CA LEU A 252 3.06 18.48 12.93
C LEU A 252 3.66 19.01 11.62
N ASP A 253 4.85 18.54 11.25
CA ASP A 253 5.56 18.91 10.01
C ASP A 253 4.83 18.41 8.76
N SER A 254 4.13 17.26 8.86
CA SER A 254 3.28 16.73 7.78
C SER A 254 1.88 17.35 7.72
N GLY A 255 1.65 18.43 8.49
CA GLY A 255 0.43 19.24 8.44
C GLY A 255 -0.71 18.74 9.32
N ILE A 256 -0.42 17.93 10.34
CA ILE A 256 -1.42 17.35 11.25
C ILE A 256 -1.39 18.09 12.59
N ASP A 257 -2.52 18.58 13.05
CA ASP A 257 -2.67 19.08 14.42
C ASP A 257 -2.89 17.91 15.37
N LEU A 258 -2.54 18.05 16.65
CA LEU A 258 -2.54 16.94 17.61
C LEU A 258 -3.39 17.25 18.84
N HIS A 259 -4.18 16.25 19.25
CA HIS A 259 -4.82 16.20 20.55
C HIS A 259 -4.33 14.97 21.31
N PHE A 260 -3.74 15.18 22.48
CA PHE A 260 -3.17 14.11 23.29
C PHE A 260 -4.09 13.72 24.45
N LEU A 261 -4.27 12.41 24.60
CA LEU A 261 -4.87 11.75 25.75
C LEU A 261 -3.76 11.05 26.53
N ASP A 262 -3.28 11.69 27.59
CA ASP A 262 -2.31 11.08 28.51
C ASP A 262 -3.03 10.21 29.54
N ASN A 263 -2.71 8.92 29.56
CA ASN A 263 -3.29 7.98 30.51
C ASN A 263 -2.52 7.91 31.83
N TRP A 264 -2.18 9.09 32.35
CA TRP A 264 -1.41 9.32 33.57
C TRP A 264 0.01 8.78 33.53
N SER A 265 0.77 9.16 32.51
CA SER A 265 2.19 8.80 32.41
C SER A 265 3.00 9.34 33.61
N ASN A 266 4.08 8.63 33.93
CA ASN A 266 4.96 8.91 35.07
C ASN A 266 6.46 8.89 34.72
N ASP A 267 6.78 8.93 33.43
CA ASP A 267 8.14 8.82 32.90
C ASP A 267 8.65 10.10 32.19
N GLY A 268 7.93 11.22 32.35
CA GLY A 268 8.22 12.48 31.66
C GLY A 268 7.37 12.73 30.40
N THR A 269 6.57 11.75 29.95
CA THR A 269 5.73 11.90 28.75
C THR A 269 4.82 13.13 28.84
N PHE A 270 4.13 13.34 29.96
CA PHE A 270 3.19 14.45 30.10
C PHE A 270 3.88 15.82 30.02
N GLU A 271 5.04 15.96 30.64
CA GLU A 271 5.86 17.18 30.63
C GLU A 271 6.35 17.51 29.21
N ILE A 272 6.74 16.50 28.44
CA ILE A 272 7.09 16.66 27.01
C ILE A 272 5.89 17.18 26.22
N LEU A 273 4.70 16.62 26.45
CA LEU A 273 3.47 17.05 25.77
C LEU A 273 3.07 18.48 26.16
N GLN A 274 3.26 18.88 27.41
CA GLN A 274 3.06 20.27 27.85
C GLN A 274 4.01 21.23 27.13
N ASN A 275 5.28 20.86 26.96
CA ASN A 275 6.23 21.67 26.20
C ASN A 275 5.81 21.81 24.74
N LEU A 276 5.38 20.72 24.09
CA LEU A 276 4.83 20.76 22.73
C LEU A 276 3.58 21.66 22.63
N GLN A 277 2.70 21.65 23.63
CA GLN A 277 1.54 22.54 23.68
C GLN A 277 1.95 24.02 23.76
N VAL A 278 2.97 24.35 24.56
CA VAL A 278 3.49 25.72 24.68
C VAL A 278 4.15 26.17 23.38
N GLU A 279 4.88 25.28 22.70
CA GLU A 279 5.54 25.56 21.42
C GLU A 279 4.54 25.73 20.26
N TYR A 280 3.46 24.94 20.27
CA TYR A 280 2.44 24.91 19.21
C TYR A 280 1.01 25.17 19.75
N PRO A 281 0.73 26.33 20.37
CA PRO A 281 -0.50 26.57 21.15
C PRO A 281 -1.80 26.54 20.33
N SER A 282 -1.73 26.72 19.02
CA SER A 282 -2.89 26.63 18.12
C SER A 282 -3.04 25.28 17.42
N ARG A 283 -2.07 24.37 17.57
CA ARG A 283 -2.03 23.08 16.85
C ARG A 283 -1.96 21.87 17.79
N VAL A 284 -1.60 22.08 19.05
CA VAL A 284 -1.48 21.02 20.05
C VAL A 284 -2.41 21.28 21.22
N THR A 285 -3.18 20.26 21.58
CA THR A 285 -4.03 20.25 22.77
C THR A 285 -3.77 18.97 23.56
N LEU A 286 -3.98 19.02 24.88
CA LEU A 286 -3.60 17.94 25.80
C LEU A 286 -4.63 17.85 26.92
N GLU A 287 -5.06 16.63 27.24
CA GLU A 287 -5.77 16.31 28.48
C GLU A 287 -5.24 15.02 29.11
N ARG A 288 -5.42 14.90 30.42
CA ARG A 288 -5.29 13.60 31.10
C ARG A 288 -6.63 12.88 31.03
N PHE A 289 -6.59 11.61 30.61
CA PHE A 289 -7.77 10.77 30.53
C PHE A 289 -7.52 9.37 31.12
N PRO A 290 -8.36 8.89 32.06
CA PRO A 290 -9.52 9.56 32.66
C PRO A 290 -9.12 10.81 33.47
N SER A 291 -10.11 11.62 33.89
CA SER A 291 -9.87 12.90 34.58
C SER A 291 -9.11 12.77 35.90
N GLU A 292 -9.12 11.58 36.50
CA GLU A 292 -8.39 11.22 37.72
C GLU A 292 -7.48 10.03 37.46
N PRO A 293 -6.37 9.85 38.21
CA PRO A 293 -5.49 8.71 38.03
C PRO A 293 -6.22 7.38 38.27
N THR A 294 -5.91 6.39 37.45
CA THR A 294 -6.47 5.04 37.55
C THR A 294 -5.37 3.99 37.51
N THR A 295 -5.56 2.91 38.27
CA THR A 295 -4.72 1.71 38.20
C THR A 295 -5.11 0.80 37.03
N GLU A 296 -6.31 1.01 36.47
CA GLU A 296 -6.87 0.20 35.38
C GLU A 296 -6.81 0.96 34.04
N TYR A 297 -6.31 0.28 33.02
CA TYR A 297 -6.30 0.67 31.62
C TYR A 297 -7.53 0.08 30.94
N VAL A 298 -8.46 0.96 30.55
CA VAL A 298 -9.70 0.60 29.85
C VAL A 298 -9.64 1.16 28.43
N TRP A 299 -9.29 0.31 27.46
CA TRP A 299 -9.08 0.73 26.08
C TRP A 299 -10.36 1.25 25.42
N ARG A 300 -11.49 0.61 25.70
CA ARG A 300 -12.80 1.00 25.20
C ARG A 300 -13.17 2.42 25.62
N ALA A 301 -12.82 2.83 26.84
CA ALA A 301 -13.05 4.19 27.32
C ALA A 301 -12.20 5.21 26.54
N ILE A 302 -10.93 4.90 26.30
CA ILE A 302 -10.04 5.74 25.49
C ILE A 302 -10.55 5.86 24.06
N LEU A 303 -10.94 4.75 23.42
CA LEU A 303 -11.51 4.75 22.07
C LEU A 303 -12.81 5.57 21.99
N THR A 304 -13.67 5.46 23.00
CA THR A 304 -14.90 6.25 23.10
C THR A 304 -14.57 7.73 23.20
N ARG A 305 -13.59 8.10 24.04
CA ARG A 305 -13.13 9.48 24.17
C ARG A 305 -12.54 10.03 22.88
N LYS A 306 -11.74 9.24 22.15
CA LYS A 306 -11.23 9.62 20.82
C LYS A 306 -12.37 9.90 19.84
N ALA A 307 -13.42 9.07 19.84
CA ALA A 307 -14.59 9.26 19.00
C ALA A 307 -15.38 10.54 19.36
N GLU A 308 -15.57 10.81 20.66
CA GLU A 308 -16.23 12.03 21.16
C GLU A 308 -15.47 13.31 20.76
N ILE A 309 -14.15 13.30 20.89
CA ILE A 309 -13.31 14.43 20.47
C ILE A 309 -13.44 14.62 18.97
N GLY A 310 -13.29 13.55 18.19
CA GLY A 310 -13.46 13.59 16.74
C GLY A 310 -14.81 14.19 16.33
N PHE A 311 -15.89 13.78 16.98
CA PHE A 311 -17.26 14.26 16.74
C PHE A 311 -17.42 15.78 16.89
N GLY A 312 -16.60 16.41 17.74
CA GLY A 312 -16.56 17.87 17.90
C GLY A 312 -16.04 18.65 16.69
N PHE A 313 -15.43 17.99 15.70
CA PHE A 313 -14.76 18.61 14.55
C PHE A 313 -15.38 18.20 13.21
N MET A 314 -16.69 18.40 13.04
CA MET A 314 -17.38 18.13 11.77
C MET A 314 -16.70 18.84 10.59
N GLY A 315 -16.49 18.12 9.48
CA GLY A 315 -15.81 18.60 8.28
C GLY A 315 -14.28 18.52 8.34
N ARG A 316 -13.71 18.02 9.44
CA ARG A 316 -12.27 17.84 9.62
C ARG A 316 -11.87 16.38 9.45
N TRP A 317 -10.71 16.12 8.84
CA TRP A 317 -10.10 14.79 8.88
C TRP A 317 -9.60 14.49 10.29
N ILE A 318 -9.94 13.31 10.81
CA ILE A 318 -9.52 12.81 12.11
C ILE A 318 -8.68 11.56 11.91
N ILE A 319 -7.62 11.40 12.70
CA ILE A 319 -6.71 10.25 12.65
C ILE A 319 -6.59 9.65 14.05
N HIS A 320 -6.87 8.35 14.16
CA HIS A 320 -6.61 7.57 15.35
C HIS A 320 -5.14 7.13 15.38
N ILE A 321 -4.40 7.59 16.40
CA ILE A 321 -2.95 7.40 16.53
C ILE A 321 -2.60 6.89 17.93
N ASP A 322 -1.65 5.96 18.02
CA ASP A 322 -0.99 5.58 19.27
C ASP A 322 0.41 6.22 19.37
N SER A 323 0.91 6.42 20.58
CA SER A 323 2.13 7.19 20.88
C SER A 323 3.41 6.65 20.23
N ASP A 324 3.43 5.39 19.84
CA ASP A 324 4.54 4.68 19.19
C ASP A 324 4.29 4.44 17.69
N GLU A 325 3.40 5.20 17.06
CA GLU A 325 3.09 5.09 15.65
C GLU A 325 3.34 6.39 14.87
N LEU A 326 3.84 6.28 13.64
CA LEU A 326 3.97 7.36 12.67
C LEU A 326 3.09 7.10 11.44
N ARG A 327 2.38 8.14 10.98
CA ARG A 327 1.53 8.08 9.78
C ARG A 327 2.15 8.86 8.64
N THR A 328 2.21 8.28 7.46
CA THR A 328 2.71 8.96 6.25
C THR A 328 1.85 8.64 5.02
N SER A 329 1.91 9.52 4.02
CA SER A 329 1.27 9.26 2.73
C SER A 329 2.07 8.20 1.94
N PRO A 330 1.47 7.53 0.94
CA PRO A 330 2.18 6.53 0.14
C PRO A 330 3.12 7.15 -0.92
N TRP A 331 3.30 8.47 -0.92
CA TRP A 331 4.22 9.18 -1.81
C TRP A 331 5.27 9.93 -0.99
N SER A 332 6.56 9.73 -1.33
CA SER A 332 7.68 10.33 -0.60
C SER A 332 7.71 11.86 -0.66
N ASP A 333 7.15 12.45 -1.70
CA ASP A 333 7.10 13.89 -1.95
C ASP A 333 5.80 14.56 -1.47
N ILE A 334 4.87 13.80 -0.88
CA ILE A 334 3.55 14.28 -0.46
C ILE A 334 3.38 14.13 1.05
N SER A 335 3.10 15.24 1.73
CA SER A 335 2.79 15.22 3.17
C SER A 335 1.51 14.43 3.47
N LEU A 336 1.34 14.00 4.72
CA LEU A 336 0.13 13.27 5.14
C LEU A 336 -1.14 14.11 4.93
N SER A 337 -1.12 15.39 5.28
CA SER A 337 -2.25 16.31 5.06
C SER A 337 -2.62 16.42 3.57
N ARG A 338 -1.61 16.57 2.70
CA ARG A 338 -1.79 16.60 1.25
C ARG A 338 -2.33 15.27 0.72
N GLY A 339 -1.85 14.14 1.22
CA GLY A 339 -2.40 12.82 0.91
C GLY A 339 -3.89 12.73 1.25
N LEU A 340 -4.31 13.22 2.42
CA LEU A 340 -5.73 13.26 2.80
C LEU A 340 -6.56 14.19 1.91
N ALA A 341 -5.97 15.29 1.41
CA ALA A 341 -6.60 16.13 0.39
C ALA A 341 -6.85 15.36 -0.92
N ILE A 342 -5.87 14.59 -1.39
CA ILE A 342 -6.01 13.72 -2.57
C ILE A 342 -7.13 12.69 -2.36
N ALA A 343 -7.16 12.05 -1.18
CA ALA A 343 -8.21 11.09 -0.84
C ALA A 343 -9.60 11.74 -0.82
N GLN A 344 -9.71 12.97 -0.30
CA GLN A 344 -10.96 13.73 -0.31
C GLN A 344 -11.40 14.12 -1.73
N GLU A 345 -10.49 14.59 -2.59
CA GLU A 345 -10.79 14.93 -3.99
C GLU A 345 -11.21 13.69 -4.80
N TYR A 346 -10.60 12.53 -4.50
CA TYR A 346 -11.02 11.23 -5.04
C TYR A 346 -12.46 10.86 -4.63
N GLY A 347 -13.03 11.54 -3.64
CA GLY A 347 -14.38 11.34 -3.13
C GLY A 347 -14.44 10.42 -1.91
N SER A 348 -13.30 10.05 -1.33
CA SER A 348 -13.21 9.17 -0.16
C SER A 348 -13.45 9.94 1.14
N SER A 349 -13.98 9.23 2.13
CA SER A 349 -14.24 9.74 3.47
C SER A 349 -13.45 8.97 4.54
N ALA A 350 -12.64 7.99 4.14
CA ALA A 350 -11.81 7.20 5.03
C ALA A 350 -10.54 6.73 4.31
N VAL A 351 -9.48 6.52 5.09
CA VAL A 351 -8.19 6.00 4.59
C VAL A 351 -7.77 4.81 5.45
N GLU A 352 -7.31 3.76 4.76
CA GLU A 352 -6.69 2.60 5.37
C GLU A 352 -5.17 2.74 5.43
N PHE A 353 -4.56 2.14 6.45
CA PHE A 353 -3.12 2.12 6.62
C PHE A 353 -2.57 0.70 6.59
N GLY A 354 -1.46 0.50 5.87
CA GLY A 354 -0.65 -0.70 5.93
C GLY A 354 0.38 -0.58 7.04
N VAL A 355 0.39 -1.54 7.97
CA VAL A 355 1.29 -1.56 9.13
C VAL A 355 2.67 -2.10 8.74
N VAL A 356 3.69 -1.27 8.99
CA VAL A 356 5.11 -1.57 8.88
C VAL A 356 5.68 -1.58 10.30
N GLU A 357 6.16 -2.74 10.75
CA GLU A 357 6.61 -2.97 12.12
C GLU A 357 8.13 -2.84 12.21
N TYR A 358 8.62 -2.15 13.23
CA TYR A 358 10.04 -1.92 13.49
C TYR A 358 10.45 -2.58 14.80
N PRO A 359 11.06 -3.77 14.74
CA PRO A 359 11.59 -4.42 15.93
C PRO A 359 12.96 -3.84 16.32
N PRO A 360 13.36 -3.90 17.60
CA PRO A 360 14.71 -3.55 17.98
C PRO A 360 15.69 -4.63 17.50
N LEU A 361 16.80 -4.21 16.88
CA LEU A 361 17.89 -5.10 16.47
C LEU A 361 18.99 -5.20 17.53
N ASP A 362 19.10 -4.16 18.35
CA ASP A 362 20.00 -4.01 19.48
C ASP A 362 19.30 -3.27 20.62
N ASP A 363 20.02 -3.01 21.71
CA ASP A 363 19.51 -2.31 22.89
C ASP A 363 20.00 -0.85 22.96
N ASP A 364 20.56 -0.30 21.86
CA ASP A 364 21.27 0.98 21.87
C ASP A 364 20.35 2.19 21.68
N PHE A 365 19.06 1.98 21.37
CA PHE A 365 18.11 3.08 21.26
C PHE A 365 18.06 3.88 22.56
N CYS A 366 18.31 5.18 22.45
CA CYS A 366 18.07 6.15 23.50
C CYS A 366 17.19 7.26 22.92
N GLY A 367 16.24 7.77 23.71
CA GLY A 367 15.23 8.75 23.25
C GLY A 367 15.76 10.13 22.81
N LYS A 368 17.08 10.25 22.58
CA LYS A 368 17.74 11.39 21.95
C LYS A 368 17.93 11.21 20.44
N ILE A 369 17.82 9.99 19.94
CA ILE A 369 17.97 9.65 18.52
C ILE A 369 16.57 9.57 17.90
N ASP A 370 16.42 10.06 16.68
CA ASP A 370 15.17 9.90 15.94
C ASP A 370 14.88 8.40 15.72
N PRO A 371 13.69 7.89 16.12
CA PRO A 371 13.31 6.50 15.89
C PRO A 371 13.43 6.07 14.43
N VAL A 372 13.11 6.97 13.49
CA VAL A 372 13.17 6.66 12.05
C VAL A 372 14.62 6.53 11.58
N GLU A 373 15.58 7.19 12.22
CA GLU A 373 17.01 7.06 11.93
C GLU A 373 17.62 5.81 12.58
N HIS A 374 17.13 5.43 13.76
CA HIS A 374 17.65 4.27 14.48
C HIS A 374 17.07 2.94 13.96
N PHE A 375 15.74 2.85 13.83
CA PHE A 375 15.06 1.64 13.38
C PHE A 375 14.99 1.57 11.86
N THR A 376 16.08 1.10 11.25
CA THR A 376 16.24 1.03 9.79
C THR A 376 15.74 -0.27 9.17
N HIS A 377 15.26 -1.23 9.96
CA HIS A 377 14.81 -2.53 9.48
C HIS A 377 13.39 -2.80 9.95
N CYS A 378 12.56 -3.31 9.04
CA CYS A 378 11.14 -3.49 9.28
C CYS A 378 10.58 -4.75 8.63
N TYR A 379 9.33 -5.06 8.96
CA TYR A 379 8.57 -6.08 8.23
C TYR A 379 7.11 -5.64 8.09
N PHE A 380 6.47 -6.07 7.00
CA PHE A 380 5.02 -5.96 6.88
C PHE A 380 4.37 -6.90 7.87
N SER A 381 3.51 -6.38 8.74
CA SER A 381 2.95 -7.15 9.86
C SER A 381 2.32 -8.46 9.38
N LYS A 382 2.43 -9.54 10.16
CA LYS A 382 1.91 -10.86 9.79
C LYS A 382 0.52 -11.14 10.39
N GLN A 383 -0.08 -10.19 11.10
CA GLN A 383 -1.38 -10.40 11.71
C GLN A 383 -2.49 -9.93 10.75
N PRO A 384 -3.49 -10.77 10.42
CA PRO A 384 -4.60 -10.37 9.54
C PRO A 384 -5.28 -9.04 9.95
N SER A 385 -5.43 -8.81 11.26
CA SER A 385 -5.96 -7.57 11.85
C SER A 385 -5.11 -6.32 11.58
N HIS A 386 -3.86 -6.46 11.16
CA HIS A 386 -2.94 -5.36 10.91
C HIS A 386 -2.93 -4.92 9.43
N PHE A 387 -3.64 -5.62 8.55
CA PHE A 387 -3.64 -5.31 7.12
C PHE A 387 -4.79 -4.45 6.63
N LEU A 388 -5.88 -4.40 7.41
CA LEU A 388 -7.08 -3.63 7.13
C LEU A 388 -7.32 -2.74 8.35
N GLN A 389 -6.69 -1.56 8.39
CA GLN A 389 -6.88 -0.62 9.49
C GLN A 389 -7.39 0.72 8.97
N THR A 390 -8.69 0.96 9.11
CA THR A 390 -9.32 2.22 8.73
C THR A 390 -9.19 3.22 9.89
N LYS A 391 -8.02 3.86 10.01
CA LYS A 391 -7.65 4.72 11.14
C LYS A 391 -7.76 6.23 10.86
N ALA A 392 -8.12 6.64 9.65
CA ALA A 392 -8.44 8.04 9.36
C ALA A 392 -9.79 8.18 8.68
N TRP A 393 -10.54 9.22 9.03
CA TRP A 393 -11.86 9.50 8.48
C TRP A 393 -12.14 11.00 8.40
N LEU A 394 -12.98 11.40 7.45
CA LEU A 394 -13.56 12.74 7.39
C LEU A 394 -14.78 12.79 8.31
N GLN A 395 -14.72 13.59 9.37
CA GLN A 395 -15.78 13.63 10.38
C GLN A 395 -17.08 14.21 9.80
N GLY A 396 -18.13 13.38 9.78
CA GLY A 396 -19.49 13.81 9.45
C GLY A 396 -20.35 14.11 10.68
N SER A 397 -21.66 14.03 10.52
CA SER A 397 -22.65 14.25 11.59
C SER A 397 -22.89 13.04 12.52
N HIS A 398 -22.14 11.96 12.34
CA HIS A 398 -22.29 10.72 13.13
C HIS A 398 -21.13 10.56 14.09
N LEU A 399 -21.43 10.12 15.31
CA LEU A 399 -20.40 9.60 16.21
C LEU A 399 -19.82 8.32 15.61
N ILE A 400 -18.49 8.25 15.54
CA ILE A 400 -17.79 7.09 14.97
C ILE A 400 -17.72 5.98 16.01
N ASP A 401 -17.98 4.75 15.61
CA ASP A 401 -17.65 3.60 16.45
C ASP A 401 -16.23 3.11 16.14
N LEU A 402 -15.33 3.38 17.08
CA LEU A 402 -13.97 2.82 17.12
C LEU A 402 -13.90 1.58 18.02
N SER A 403 -14.81 1.47 18.98
CA SER A 403 -14.73 0.51 20.09
C SER A 403 -15.01 -0.92 19.67
N SER A 404 -15.97 -1.16 18.78
CA SER A 404 -16.39 -2.51 18.39
C SER A 404 -15.30 -3.33 17.67
N THR A 405 -14.23 -2.67 17.21
CA THR A 405 -13.10 -3.30 16.52
C THR A 405 -11.77 -3.13 17.24
N GLY A 406 -11.80 -2.66 18.49
CA GLY A 406 -10.57 -2.38 19.25
C GLY A 406 -9.73 -1.25 18.63
N GLY A 407 -10.34 -0.36 17.84
CA GLY A 407 -9.66 0.74 17.15
C GLY A 407 -9.14 0.42 15.75
N HIS A 408 -9.33 -0.81 15.25
CA HIS A 408 -8.86 -1.17 13.90
C HIS A 408 -9.64 -0.48 12.78
N HIS A 409 -10.96 -0.29 12.95
CA HIS A 409 -11.80 0.33 11.94
C HIS A 409 -12.71 1.40 12.53
N ALA A 410 -12.58 2.62 12.00
CA ALA A 410 -13.63 3.63 12.10
C ALA A 410 -14.89 3.15 11.35
N GLN A 411 -15.98 2.94 12.10
CA GLN A 411 -17.27 2.52 11.54
C GLN A 411 -18.26 3.70 11.54
N PHE A 412 -18.82 3.98 10.37
CA PHE A 412 -19.86 4.98 10.16
C PHE A 412 -20.63 4.73 8.85
N PRO A 413 -21.89 5.19 8.73
CA PRO A 413 -22.69 5.01 7.52
C PRO A 413 -22.08 5.73 6.30
N GLY A 414 -22.21 5.11 5.12
CA GLY A 414 -21.78 5.72 3.85
C GLY A 414 -20.26 5.90 3.70
N LYS A 415 -19.47 5.20 4.52
CA LYS A 415 -18.00 5.19 4.44
C LYS A 415 -17.52 4.82 3.04
N ARG A 416 -16.71 5.68 2.43
CA ARG A 416 -15.98 5.42 1.19
C ARG A 416 -14.49 5.40 1.46
N VAL A 417 -13.90 4.22 1.37
CA VAL A 417 -12.47 4.02 1.63
C VAL A 417 -11.67 4.45 0.40
N PHE A 418 -10.56 5.15 0.62
CA PHE A 418 -9.61 5.47 -0.44
C PHE A 418 -8.93 4.19 -0.95
N PRO A 419 -8.86 3.94 -2.26
CA PRO A 419 -8.53 2.61 -2.79
C PRO A 419 -7.05 2.22 -2.68
N TYR A 420 -6.22 3.11 -2.13
CA TYR A 420 -4.80 2.88 -1.90
C TYR A 420 -4.49 3.14 -0.44
N ARG A 421 -3.73 2.24 0.18
CA ARG A 421 -3.41 2.39 1.60
C ARG A 421 -2.29 3.40 1.83
N PHE A 422 -2.36 4.07 2.96
CA PHE A 422 -1.30 4.92 3.50
C PHE A 422 -0.39 4.07 4.40
N ILE A 423 0.67 4.67 4.95
CA ILE A 423 1.68 3.93 5.71
C ILE A 423 1.53 4.23 7.19
N LEU A 424 1.61 3.17 7.99
CA LEU A 424 1.70 3.21 9.44
C LEU A 424 3.01 2.56 9.84
N ASP A 425 3.97 3.35 10.30
CA ASP A 425 5.20 2.86 10.91
C ASP A 425 4.97 2.67 12.42
N HIS A 426 5.24 1.47 12.93
CA HIS A 426 4.96 1.10 14.32
C HIS A 426 6.23 0.68 15.07
N PHE A 427 6.49 1.33 16.20
CA PHE A 427 7.67 1.14 17.06
C PHE A 427 7.30 0.57 18.45
N PRO A 428 6.67 -0.62 18.51
CA PRO A 428 6.03 -1.10 19.73
C PRO A 428 7.00 -1.31 20.91
N ILE A 429 8.24 -1.71 20.60
CA ILE A 429 9.29 -2.03 21.57
C ILE A 429 10.63 -1.48 21.05
N ARG A 430 11.36 -0.71 21.86
CA ARG A 430 12.61 -0.05 21.45
C ARG A 430 13.90 -0.69 21.98
N SER A 431 13.81 -1.52 23.01
CA SER A 431 14.90 -2.34 23.55
C SER A 431 14.33 -3.46 24.42
N THR A 432 15.14 -4.43 24.82
CA THR A 432 14.77 -5.50 25.74
C THR A 432 14.36 -4.93 27.10
N GLN A 433 15.14 -3.99 27.64
CA GLN A 433 14.83 -3.34 28.92
C GLN A 433 13.51 -2.56 28.83
N HIS A 434 13.35 -1.79 27.77
CA HIS A 434 12.11 -1.06 27.51
C HIS A 434 10.92 -2.01 27.40
N GLY A 435 11.05 -3.09 26.61
CA GLY A 435 9.97 -4.05 26.39
C GLY A 435 9.54 -4.78 27.66
N LEU A 436 10.49 -5.21 28.50
CA LEU A 436 10.18 -5.82 29.79
C LEU A 436 9.45 -4.84 30.73
N LYS A 437 9.90 -3.58 30.82
CA LYS A 437 9.21 -2.54 31.59
C LYS A 437 7.80 -2.29 31.04
N LYS A 438 7.69 -1.98 29.74
CA LYS A 438 6.43 -1.66 29.06
C LYS A 438 5.40 -2.77 29.25
N VAL A 439 5.80 -4.02 29.04
CA VAL A 439 4.86 -5.15 29.09
C VAL A 439 4.55 -5.59 30.52
N LEU A 440 5.58 -5.85 31.35
CA LEU A 440 5.39 -6.52 32.64
C LEU A 440 5.04 -5.54 33.77
N LYS A 441 5.43 -4.27 33.66
CA LYS A 441 5.17 -3.26 34.70
C LYS A 441 4.08 -2.28 34.28
N ASP A 442 4.18 -1.77 33.05
CA ASP A 442 3.37 -0.64 32.61
C ASP A 442 2.05 -1.08 31.94
N ARG A 443 1.95 -2.30 31.40
CA ARG A 443 0.77 -2.80 30.67
C ARG A 443 0.03 -3.91 31.40
N LYS A 444 0.58 -5.14 31.47
CA LYS A 444 -0.12 -6.33 32.01
C LYS A 444 -0.83 -6.08 33.36
N PRO A 445 -0.22 -5.40 34.34
CA PRO A 445 -0.87 -5.16 35.64
C PRO A 445 -2.05 -4.18 35.59
N ARG A 446 -2.15 -3.37 34.52
CA ARG A 446 -3.19 -2.34 34.37
C ARG A 446 -4.36 -2.81 33.51
N PHE A 447 -4.21 -3.84 32.67
CA PHE A 447 -5.28 -4.23 31.74
C PHE A 447 -6.62 -4.49 32.43
N SER A 448 -7.69 -3.92 31.88
CA SER A 448 -9.02 -4.15 32.42
C SER A 448 -9.39 -5.62 32.35
N GLN A 449 -9.69 -6.19 33.51
CA GLN A 449 -10.05 -7.61 33.59
C GLN A 449 -11.39 -7.88 32.89
N GLN A 450 -12.25 -6.86 32.80
CA GLN A 450 -13.48 -6.93 32.03
C GLN A 450 -13.19 -7.05 30.52
N GLU A 451 -12.30 -6.22 29.97
CA GLU A 451 -11.95 -6.29 28.54
C GLU A 451 -11.24 -7.61 28.19
N VAL A 452 -10.41 -8.13 29.10
CA VAL A 452 -9.78 -9.44 28.93
C VAL A 452 -10.85 -10.55 28.90
N ASN A 453 -11.73 -10.58 29.89
CA ASN A 453 -12.68 -11.69 30.07
C ASN A 453 -13.83 -11.66 29.06
N ASP A 454 -14.39 -10.47 28.80
CA ASP A 454 -15.63 -10.32 28.03
C ASP A 454 -15.34 -10.14 26.54
N LEU A 455 -14.21 -9.53 26.17
CA LEU A 455 -13.86 -9.18 24.79
C LEU A 455 -12.67 -9.97 24.25
N GLY A 456 -11.93 -10.69 25.10
CA GLY A 456 -10.72 -11.42 24.69
C GLY A 456 -9.57 -10.49 24.26
N TRP A 457 -9.58 -9.24 24.71
CA TRP A 457 -8.56 -8.25 24.37
C TRP A 457 -7.28 -8.44 25.19
N HIS A 458 -6.22 -7.71 24.82
CA HIS A 458 -4.93 -7.62 25.54
C HIS A 458 -4.07 -8.90 25.60
N THR A 459 -4.32 -9.86 24.71
CA THR A 459 -3.61 -11.16 24.66
C THR A 459 -2.27 -11.13 23.92
N HIS A 460 -1.96 -10.04 23.20
CA HIS A 460 -0.78 -9.94 22.33
C HIS A 460 0.57 -9.97 23.07
N TYR A 461 0.56 -9.90 24.40
CA TYR A 461 1.74 -10.02 25.25
C TYR A 461 1.76 -11.27 26.14
N ASP A 462 0.84 -12.22 25.97
CA ASP A 462 0.72 -13.38 26.86
C ASP A 462 2.03 -14.17 26.99
N ILE A 463 2.77 -14.30 25.89
CA ILE A 463 4.06 -15.02 25.84
C ILE A 463 5.22 -14.30 26.54
N VAL A 464 5.07 -13.02 26.87
CA VAL A 464 6.14 -12.22 27.48
C VAL A 464 6.22 -12.51 28.98
N SER A 465 7.39 -12.94 29.42
CA SER A 465 7.74 -13.21 30.82
C SER A 465 9.06 -12.52 31.20
N ASP A 466 9.44 -12.59 32.48
CA ASP A 466 10.76 -12.13 32.92
C ASP A 466 11.87 -12.83 32.12
N GLY A 467 12.79 -12.04 31.57
CA GLY A 467 13.89 -12.52 30.74
C GLY A 467 13.54 -12.74 29.26
N TYR A 468 12.31 -12.43 28.83
CA TYR A 468 11.95 -12.41 27.40
C TYR A 468 12.85 -11.46 26.61
N ARG A 469 13.32 -11.90 25.44
CA ARG A 469 14.18 -11.10 24.55
C ARG A 469 13.36 -10.55 23.41
N PHE A 470 13.43 -9.23 23.21
CA PHE A 470 12.70 -8.53 22.16
C PHE A 470 13.54 -8.28 20.90
N LEU A 471 14.85 -8.54 20.96
CA LEU A 471 15.74 -8.33 19.83
C LEU A 471 15.42 -9.26 18.67
N SER A 472 15.42 -8.71 17.47
CA SER A 472 15.24 -9.45 16.25
C SER A 472 16.50 -9.47 15.39
N LEU A 473 16.63 -10.47 14.54
CA LEU A 473 17.78 -10.60 13.64
C LEU A 473 17.48 -9.85 12.34
N LYS A 474 18.41 -8.98 11.93
CA LYS A 474 18.27 -8.12 10.73
C LYS A 474 17.99 -8.90 9.46
N GLU A 475 18.47 -10.14 9.35
CA GLU A 475 18.31 -11.03 8.19
C GLU A 475 16.86 -11.41 7.91
N PHE A 476 15.95 -11.22 8.88
CA PHE A 476 14.52 -11.47 8.70
C PHE A 476 13.71 -10.24 8.28
N HIS A 477 14.37 -9.09 8.12
CA HIS A 477 13.73 -7.80 7.93
C HIS A 477 14.14 -7.14 6.61
N ILE A 478 13.30 -6.21 6.18
CA ILE A 478 13.50 -5.36 5.01
C ILE A 478 14.15 -4.07 5.51
N GLU A 479 15.24 -3.66 4.86
CA GLU A 479 15.85 -2.36 5.12
C GLU A 479 14.93 -1.24 4.62
N HIS A 480 14.60 -0.29 5.49
CA HIS A 480 13.89 0.94 5.15
C HIS A 480 14.91 2.01 4.75
N GLY A 481 15.43 1.90 3.54
CA GLY A 481 16.27 2.92 2.90
C GLY A 481 15.48 3.89 2.02
N ALA A 482 16.19 4.76 1.30
CA ALA A 482 15.60 5.74 0.37
C ALA A 482 14.66 5.12 -0.68
N ASP A 483 14.94 3.89 -1.10
CA ASP A 483 14.15 3.17 -2.10
C ASP A 483 13.04 2.29 -1.51
N PHE A 484 12.76 2.38 -0.20
CA PHE A 484 11.79 1.51 0.47
C PHE A 484 10.41 1.54 -0.19
N LEU A 485 9.88 2.72 -0.48
CA LEU A 485 8.56 2.87 -1.12
C LEU A 485 8.54 2.26 -2.53
N VAL A 486 9.55 2.58 -3.35
CA VAL A 486 9.66 2.10 -4.73
C VAL A 486 9.81 0.58 -4.76
N ASN A 487 10.62 0.03 -3.86
CA ASN A 487 10.82 -1.41 -3.74
C ASN A 487 9.57 -2.13 -3.21
N ASN A 488 8.68 -1.47 -2.47
CA ASN A 488 7.56 -2.14 -1.79
C ASN A 488 6.18 -1.53 -2.14
N VAL A 489 6.04 -0.94 -3.32
CA VAL A 489 4.84 -0.17 -3.69
C VAL A 489 3.56 -0.99 -3.57
N LEU A 490 3.55 -2.23 -4.05
CA LEU A 490 2.36 -3.10 -3.98
C LEU A 490 2.10 -3.52 -2.54
N GLU A 491 3.12 -3.88 -1.78
CA GLU A 491 2.98 -4.24 -0.36
C GLU A 491 2.42 -3.10 0.49
N ILE A 492 2.69 -1.85 0.10
CA ILE A 492 2.16 -0.66 0.76
C ILE A 492 0.72 -0.44 0.32
N VAL A 493 0.49 -0.20 -0.97
CA VAL A 493 -0.79 0.36 -1.43
C VAL A 493 -1.90 -0.68 -1.64
N THR A 494 -1.59 -1.98 -1.60
CA THR A 494 -2.53 -3.08 -1.86
C THR A 494 -2.45 -4.22 -0.84
N ASP A 495 -3.36 -5.19 -0.90
CA ASP A 495 -3.36 -6.33 0.03
C ASP A 495 -2.43 -7.52 -0.35
N VAL A 496 -1.46 -7.35 -1.27
CA VAL A 496 -0.61 -8.48 -1.74
C VAL A 496 0.12 -9.24 -0.62
N VAL A 497 0.46 -8.57 0.49
CA VAL A 497 1.06 -9.25 1.65
C VAL A 497 0.07 -10.23 2.32
N LEU A 498 -1.22 -9.88 2.41
CA LEU A 498 -2.27 -10.81 2.85
C LEU A 498 -2.40 -12.00 1.88
N GLN A 499 -2.39 -11.73 0.58
CA GLN A 499 -2.52 -12.79 -0.43
C GLN A 499 -1.37 -13.79 -0.35
N ARG A 500 -0.13 -13.31 -0.11
CA ARG A 500 1.05 -14.14 0.17
C ARG A 500 0.83 -15.03 1.38
N MET A 501 0.34 -14.45 2.48
CA MET A 501 0.12 -15.16 3.74
C MET A 501 -0.96 -16.23 3.66
N GLN A 502 -2.00 -15.98 2.86
CA GLN A 502 -3.09 -16.93 2.63
C GLN A 502 -2.72 -18.02 1.61
N GLY A 503 -1.47 -18.06 1.14
CA GLY A 503 -1.01 -19.05 0.16
C GLY A 503 -1.58 -18.87 -1.25
N ARG A 504 -2.27 -17.75 -1.53
CA ARG A 504 -3.00 -17.53 -2.80
C ARG A 504 -2.09 -17.33 -4.00
N LEU A 505 -0.82 -16.98 -3.78
CA LEU A 505 0.18 -16.92 -4.86
C LEU A 505 0.60 -18.31 -5.37
N VAL A 506 0.19 -19.39 -4.71
CA VAL A 506 0.39 -20.76 -5.17
C VAL A 506 -0.87 -21.19 -5.92
N PHE A 507 -0.76 -21.23 -7.25
CA PHE A 507 -1.86 -21.65 -8.11
C PHE A 507 -1.91 -23.18 -8.14
N PRO A 508 -3.06 -23.81 -7.88
CA PRO A 508 -3.22 -25.26 -8.03
C PRO A 508 -2.84 -25.71 -9.45
N SER A 509 -2.38 -26.97 -9.56
CA SER A 509 -2.36 -27.64 -10.86
C SER A 509 -3.80 -27.85 -11.34
N ASN A 510 -4.07 -27.74 -12.64
CA ASN A 510 -5.42 -27.78 -13.22
C ASN A 510 -6.21 -29.08 -12.95
N ASN A 511 -5.64 -30.09 -12.30
CA ASN A 511 -6.37 -31.29 -11.87
C ASN A 511 -7.28 -31.05 -10.65
N ASP A 512 -7.22 -29.86 -10.02
CA ASP A 512 -7.98 -29.51 -8.81
C ASP A 512 -8.97 -28.34 -8.99
N PHE A 513 -9.29 -27.96 -10.24
CA PHE A 513 -10.30 -26.92 -10.54
C PHE A 513 -11.58 -27.52 -11.13
#